data_AF-A0A4U9HMA2-F1
#
_entry.id   AF-A0A4U9HMA2-F1
#
_cell.length_a   1.000
_cell.length_b   1.000
_cell.length_c   1.000
_cell.angle_alpha   90.00
_cell.angle_beta   90.00
_cell.angle_gamma   90.00
#
_symmetry.space_group_name_H-M   'P 1'
#
loop_
_entity.id
_entity.type
_entity.pdbx_description
1 polymer ?
#
loop_
_entity_poly.entity_id
_entity_poly.type
_entity_poly.pdbx_seq_one_letter_code
_entity_poly.pdbx_strand_id
1 'polypeptide(L)' 'MAEGEYAFGTAQPEEMTVVSGSLKVLLPGETEWKVYNPGDVFNVPGHSEFHLQVAEPSSYLCRYL' A
#
# COMPACT_ATOMS: atom_id res chain seq x y z
N MET A 1 -5.50 -7.30 -5.83
CA MET A 1 -6.64 -6.64 -5.18
C MET A 1 -7.60 -6.15 -6.24
N ALA A 2 -8.89 -6.30 -5.96
CA ALA A 2 -9.94 -5.74 -6.81
C ALA A 2 -10.06 -4.22 -6.57
N GLU A 3 -10.85 -3.56 -7.42
CA GLU A 3 -11.20 -2.15 -7.25
C GLU A 3 -11.94 -1.94 -5.93
N GLY A 4 -11.61 -0.86 -5.22
CA GLY A 4 -12.22 -0.53 -3.94
C GLY A 4 -11.31 0.25 -3.01
N GLU A 5 -11.82 0.49 -1.80
CA GLU A 5 -11.09 1.12 -0.71
C GLU A 5 -10.85 0.13 0.43
N TYR A 6 -9.65 0.16 0.99
CA TYR A 6 -9.21 -0.81 2.00
C TYR A 6 -8.40 -0.12 3.09
N ALA A 7 -8.50 -0.65 4.30
CA ALA A 7 -7.64 -0.31 5.43
C ALA A 7 -6.89 -1.57 5.88
N PHE A 8 -5.58 -1.47 6.06
CA PHE A 8 -4.71 -2.56 6.45
C PHE A 8 -3.91 -2.18 7.69
N GLY A 9 -3.90 -3.08 8.68
CA GLY A 9 -3.05 -2.97 9.86
C GLY A 9 -1.81 -3.85 9.75
N THR A 10 -0.68 -3.40 10.27
CA THR A 10 0.58 -4.14 10.31
C THR A 10 0.92 -4.55 11.74
N ALA A 11 1.50 -5.74 11.90
CA ALA A 11 2.10 -6.18 13.16
C ALA A 11 3.62 -5.93 13.16
N GLN A 12 4.30 -6.25 12.06
CA GLN A 12 5.72 -6.00 11.83
C GLN A 12 5.87 -4.97 10.72
N PRO A 13 7.02 -4.30 10.58
CA PRO A 13 7.26 -3.41 9.45
C PRO A 13 7.20 -4.19 8.13
N GLU A 14 6.62 -3.57 7.11
CA GLU A 14 6.38 -4.17 5.80
C GLU A 14 6.99 -3.30 4.70
N GLU A 15 7.58 -3.93 3.69
CA GLU A 15 7.93 -3.34 2.41
C GLU A 15 6.96 -3.83 1.35
N MET A 16 6.34 -2.90 0.64
CA MET A 16 5.31 -3.14 -0.36
C MET A 16 5.86 -2.73 -1.73
N THR A 17 5.93 -3.66 -2.67
CA THR A 17 6.26 -3.37 -4.08
C THR A 17 5.03 -3.55 -4.96
N VAL A 18 4.66 -2.53 -5.73
CA VAL A 18 3.57 -2.67 -6.71
C VAL A 18 4.08 -3.48 -7.89
N VAL A 19 3.38 -4.56 -8.23
CA VAL A 19 3.76 -5.49 -9.31
C VAL A 19 3.00 -5.19 -10.60
N SER A 20 1.72 -4.82 -10.50
CA SER A 20 0.88 -4.42 -11.65
C SER A 20 -0.28 -3.51 -11.22
N GLY A 21 -0.82 -2.74 -12.15
CA GLY A 21 -1.88 -1.76 -11.87
C GLY A 21 -1.33 -0.55 -11.13
N SER A 22 -2.13 0.06 -10.25
CA SER A 22 -1.73 1.23 -9.46
C SER A 22 -2.40 1.23 -8.09
N LEU A 23 -1.65 1.61 -7.06
CA LEU A 23 -2.16 1.74 -5.70
C LEU A 23 -2.06 3.19 -5.25
N LYS A 24 -3.18 3.79 -4.86
CA LYS A 24 -3.17 5.08 -4.19
C LYS A 24 -3.19 4.85 -2.68
N VAL A 25 -2.12 5.24 -2.00
CA VAL A 25 -1.80 4.88 -0.62
C VAL A 25 -1.85 6.12 0.26
N LEU A 26 -2.42 6.01 1.45
CA LEU A 26 -2.26 6.97 2.54
C LEU A 26 -1.52 6.28 3.69
N LEU A 27 -0.27 6.71 3.92
CA LEU A 27 0.61 6.14 4.94
C LEU A 27 0.26 6.68 6.34
N PRO A 28 0.62 5.94 7.41
CA PRO A 28 0.33 6.36 8.78
C PRO A 28 0.92 7.74 9.09
N GLY A 29 0.09 8.65 9.58
CA GLY A 29 0.49 10.02 9.93
C GLY A 29 0.63 10.98 8.75
N GLU A 30 0.44 10.52 7.51
CA GLU A 30 0.35 11.41 6.34
C GLU A 30 -1.09 11.90 6.14
N THR A 31 -1.23 13.07 5.51
CA THR A 31 -2.53 13.64 5.13
C THR A 31 -2.79 13.59 3.63
N GLU A 32 -1.75 13.28 2.85
CA GLU A 32 -1.79 13.30 1.40
C GLU A 32 -1.70 11.88 0.85
N TRP A 33 -2.57 11.59 -0.12
CA TRP A 33 -2.54 10.33 -0.84
C TRP A 33 -1.45 10.35 -1.92
N LYS A 34 -0.70 9.26 -2.02
CA LYS A 34 0.35 9.08 -3.01
C LYS A 34 0.02 7.90 -3.93
N VAL A 35 0.27 8.05 -5.23
CA VAL A 35 0.05 6.97 -6.21
C VAL A 35 1.38 6.25 -6.43
N TYR A 36 1.33 4.92 -6.32
CA TYR A 36 2.43 4.00 -6.58
C TYR A 36 2.09 3.15 -7.81
N ASN A 37 2.98 3.15 -8.78
CA ASN A 37 2.88 2.45 -10.06
C ASN A 37 3.74 1.18 -10.05
N PRO A 38 3.65 0.30 -11.08
CA PRO A 38 4.42 -0.94 -11.11
C PRO A 38 5.93 -0.68 -11.02
N GLY A 39 6.58 -1.36 -10.08
CA GLY A 39 7.99 -1.18 -9.74
C GLY A 39 8.24 -0.22 -8.56
N ASP A 40 7.27 0.61 -8.21
CA ASP A 40 7.41 1.51 -7.05
C ASP A 40 7.31 0.73 -5.74
N VAL A 41 8.02 1.24 -4.73
CA VAL A 41 8.13 0.64 -3.39
C VAL A 41 7.72 1.64 -2.32
N PHE A 42 7.01 1.17 -1.30
CA PHE A 42 6.77 1.93 -0.07
C PHE A 42 6.89 1.05 1.17
N ASN A 43 7.25 1.67 2.29
CA ASN A 43 7.43 0.99 3.56
C ASN A 43 6.33 1.43 4.52
N VAL A 44 5.81 0.47 5.27
CA VAL A 44 4.81 0.69 6.32
C VAL A 44 5.43 0.29 7.65
N PRO A 45 5.47 1.18 8.66
CA PRO A 45 5.92 0.83 10.00
C PRO A 45 5.10 -0.31 10.61
N GLY A 46 5.70 -1.10 11.51
CA GLY A 46 4.94 -2.07 12.30
C GLY A 46 3.99 -1.39 13.28
N HIS A 47 2.97 -2.12 13.74
CA HIS A 47 1.94 -1.61 14.66
C HIS A 47 1.28 -0.31 14.17
N SER A 48 1.02 -0.23 12.86
CA SER A 48 0.41 0.94 12.24
C SER A 48 -0.71 0.53 11.27
N GLU A 49 -1.39 1.51 10.71
CA GLU A 49 -2.47 1.32 9.73
C GLU A 49 -2.26 2.23 8.53
N PHE A 50 -2.50 1.70 7.33
CA PHE A 50 -2.46 2.44 6.08
C PHE A 50 -3.70 2.17 5.24
N HIS A 51 -4.04 3.11 4.37
CA HIS A 51 -5.23 3.03 3.53
C HIS A 51 -4.84 2.91 2.06
N LEU A 52 -5.62 2.14 1.30
CA LEU A 52 -5.47 1.96 -0.14
C LEU A 52 -6.77 2.33 -0.86
N GLN A 53 -6.66 3.10 -1.93
CA GLN A 53 -7.66 3.28 -2.98
C GLN A 53 -7.15 2.59 -4.25
N VAL A 54 -7.95 1.66 -4.78
CA VAL A 54 -7.63 0.87 -5.96
C VAL A 54 -8.63 1.18 -7.06
N ALA A 55 -8.16 1.81 -8.13
CA ALA A 55 -8.98 2.22 -9.27
C ALA A 55 -9.03 1.17 -10.40
N GLU A 56 -8.13 0.19 -10.38
CA GLU A 56 -8.07 -0.92 -11.35
C GLU A 56 -7.50 -2.18 -10.69
N PRO A 57 -7.77 -3.39 -11.21
CA PRO A 57 -7.19 -4.62 -10.68
C PRO A 57 -5.66 -4.55 -10.57
N SER A 58 -5.16 -4.60 -9.34
CA SER A 58 -3.75 -4.33 -9.04
C SER A 58 -3.11 -5.48 -8.25
N SER A 59 -1.80 -5.67 -8.38
CA SER A 59 -1.07 -6.69 -7.61
C SER A 59 0.15 -6.08 -6.93
N TYR A 60 0.52 -6.61 -5.77
CA TYR A 60 1.68 -6.17 -5.01
C TYR A 60 2.39 -7.37 -4.37
N LEU A 61 3.65 -7.18 -4.02
CA LEU A 61 4.45 -8.09 -3.20
C LEU A 61 4.69 -7.42 -1.85
N CYS A 62 4.29 -8.09 -0.77
CA CYS A 62 4.60 -7.67 0.61
C CYS A 62 5.77 -8.52 1.13
N ARG A 63 6.73 -7.85 1.77
CA ARG A 63 7.82 -8.47 2.53
C ARG A 63 7.82 -7.93 3.95
N TYR A 64 7.94 -8.81 4.94
CA TYR A 64 8.25 -8.41 6.31
C TYR A 64 9.72 -7.99 6.41
N LEU A 65 9.98 -6.94 7.20
CA LEU A 65 11.30 -6.40 7.50
C LEU A 65 11.73 -6.74 8.94
#